data_AF-A0A376U9K9-F1
#
_entry.id   AF-A0A376U9K9-F1
#
_cell.length_a   1.000
_cell.length_b   1.000
_cell.length_c   1.000
_cell.angle_alpha   90.00
_cell.angle_beta   90.00
_cell.angle_gamma   90.00
#
_symmetry.space_group_name_H-M   'P 1'
#
loop_
_entity.id
_entity.type
_entity.pdbx_description
1 polymer ?
#
loop_
_entity_poly.entity_id
_entity_poly.type
_entity_poly.pdbx_seq_one_letter_code
_entity_poly.pdbx_strand_id
1 'polypeptide(L)'
;MLPNRHKMNLAALVVSFLLLIVFVRTDSVGLQVLALLIMTAIALVFGWHLVASIGGADMPVVVSMLNSYSGWAAAAAGFMLSNDLLIVTGALVGSSGLSFLTLCVRR
;
A
#
# COMPACT_ATOMS: atom_id res chain seq x y z
N MET A 1 -25.25 -6.62 -3.95
CA MET A 1 -24.55 -6.21 -2.71
C MET A 1 -23.92 -7.46 -2.11
N LEU A 2 -22.62 -7.69 -2.34
CA LEU A 2 -21.97 -8.91 -1.87
C LEU A 2 -21.85 -8.90 -0.33
N PRO A 3 -22.41 -9.91 0.38
CA PRO A 3 -22.26 -10.06 1.83
C PRO A 3 -20.80 -10.41 2.16
N ASN A 4 -20.26 -9.96 3.31
CA ASN A 4 -18.92 -10.26 3.87
C ASN A 4 -17.66 -9.54 3.32
N ARG A 5 -17.79 -8.36 2.71
CA ARG A 5 -16.66 -7.52 2.24
C ARG A 5 -15.56 -7.27 3.30
N HIS A 6 -15.94 -7.07 4.56
CA HIS A 6 -14.98 -6.87 5.65
C HIS A 6 -14.12 -8.11 5.94
N LYS A 7 -14.66 -9.32 5.77
CA LYS A 7 -13.91 -10.57 5.98
C LYS A 7 -12.87 -10.78 4.88
N MET A 8 -13.17 -10.36 3.65
CA MET A 8 -12.22 -10.44 2.52
C MET A 8 -11.06 -9.46 2.68
N ASN A 9 -11.33 -8.22 3.09
CA ASN A 9 -10.26 -7.24 3.36
C ASN A 9 -9.38 -7.68 4.54
N LEU A 10 -9.99 -8.23 5.60
CA LEU A 10 -9.25 -8.79 6.74
C LEU A 10 -8.37 -9.97 6.32
N ALA A 11 -8.92 -10.89 5.52
CA ALA A 11 -8.17 -12.04 5.01
C ALA A 11 -6.96 -11.61 4.17
N ALA A 12 -7.13 -10.62 3.29
CA ALA A 12 -6.03 -10.10 2.48
C ALA A 12 -4.92 -9.44 3.34
N LEU A 13 -5.29 -8.74 4.41
CA LEU A 13 -4.35 -8.14 5.35
C LEU A 13 -3.56 -9.21 6.14
N VAL A 14 -4.25 -10.28 6.56
CA VAL A 14 -3.60 -11.42 7.22
C VAL A 14 -2.65 -12.15 6.27
N VAL A 15 -3.07 -12.38 5.02
CA VAL A 15 -2.24 -13.04 4.00
C VAL A 15 -0.99 -12.21 3.69
N SER A 16 -1.11 -10.89 3.50
CA SER A 16 0.06 -10.04 3.24
C SER A 16 1.04 -10.02 4.42
N PHE A 17 0.53 -10.03 5.66
CA PHE A 17 1.37 -10.11 6.86
C PHE A 17 2.10 -11.46 6.98
N LEU A 18 1.41 -12.56 6.66
CA LEU A 18 2.02 -13.90 6.66
C LEU A 18 3.12 -14.02 5.60
N LEU A 19 2.90 -13.51 4.39
CA LEU A 19 3.94 -13.53 3.36
C LEU A 19 5.15 -12.66 3.73
N LEU A 20 4.96 -11.55 4.45
CA LEU A 20 6.06 -10.74 4.99
C LEU A 20 6.90 -11.55 5.99
N ILE A 21 6.27 -12.31 6.89
CA ILE A 21 6.98 -13.19 7.82
C ILE A 21 7.78 -14.26 7.07
N VAL A 22 7.19 -14.88 6.03
CA VAL A 22 7.88 -15.90 5.21
C VAL A 22 9.08 -15.29 4.48
N PHE A 23 8.97 -14.07 3.97
CA PHE A 23 10.07 -13.35 3.32
C PHE A 23 11.24 -13.06 4.28
N VAL A 24 10.96 -12.66 5.52
CA VAL A 24 12.00 -12.37 6.53
C VAL A 24 12.66 -13.64 7.09
N ARG A 25 11.94 -14.77 7.14
CA ARG A 25 12.43 -16.02 7.73
C ARG A 25 13.12 -16.98 6.75
N THR A 26 13.21 -16.62 5.48
CA THR A 26 13.78 -17.47 4.42
C THR A 26 15.20 -17.03 4.07
N ASP A 27 16.19 -17.91 4.31
CA ASP A 27 17.60 -17.65 4.01
C ASP A 27 18.02 -17.97 2.55
N SER A 28 17.12 -18.56 1.75
CA SER A 28 17.41 -18.95 0.37
C SER A 28 17.01 -17.87 -0.64
N VAL A 29 18.00 -17.34 -1.37
CA VAL A 29 17.83 -16.25 -2.36
C VAL A 29 16.76 -16.57 -3.41
N GLY A 30 16.68 -17.82 -3.86
CA GLY A 30 15.68 -18.26 -4.85
C GLY A 30 14.23 -18.18 -4.35
N LEU A 31 13.98 -18.59 -3.10
CA LEU A 31 12.66 -18.47 -2.48
C LEU A 31 12.33 -17.02 -2.12
N GLN A 32 13.35 -16.20 -1.82
CA GLN A 32 13.19 -14.78 -1.52
C GLN A 32 12.68 -14.01 -2.75
N VAL A 33 13.27 -14.23 -3.92
CA VAL A 33 12.82 -13.63 -5.19
C VAL A 33 11.42 -14.11 -5.57
N LEU A 34 11.15 -15.41 -5.39
CA LEU A 34 9.83 -15.99 -5.69
C LEU A 34 8.75 -15.41 -4.75
N ALA A 35 9.05 -15.26 -3.46
CA ALA A 35 8.17 -14.61 -2.48
C ALA A 35 7.90 -13.13 -2.82
N LEU A 36 8.90 -12.37 -3.28
CA LEU A 36 8.72 -11.00 -3.76
C LEU A 36 7.83 -10.94 -5.02
N LEU A 37 8.02 -11.84 -5.97
CA LEU A 37 7.20 -11.91 -7.18
C LEU A 37 5.74 -12.24 -6.85
N ILE A 38 5.51 -13.19 -5.94
CA ILE A 38 4.16 -13.51 -5.47
C ILE A 38 3.56 -12.32 -4.72
N MET A 39 4.33 -11.66 -3.85
CA MET A 39 3.86 -10.48 -3.12
C MET A 39 3.48 -9.32 -4.03
N THR A 40 4.28 -9.04 -5.06
CA THR A 40 3.97 -7.98 -6.04
C THR A 40 2.71 -8.32 -6.83
N ALA A 41 2.54 -9.57 -7.26
CA ALA A 41 1.33 -10.02 -7.94
C ALA A 41 0.07 -9.90 -7.06
N ILE A 42 0.14 -10.31 -5.79
CA ILE A 42 -0.97 -10.18 -4.84
C ILE A 42 -1.28 -8.70 -4.57
N ALA A 43 -0.26 -7.85 -4.40
CA ALA A 43 -0.44 -6.43 -4.18
C ALA A 43 -1.13 -5.72 -5.36
N LEU A 44 -0.81 -6.09 -6.61
CA LEU A 44 -1.47 -5.59 -7.81
C LEU A 44 -2.95 -5.96 -7.85
N VAL A 45 -3.27 -7.24 -7.62
CA VAL A 45 -4.66 -7.72 -7.61
C VAL A 45 -5.46 -7.09 -6.46
N PHE A 46 -4.85 -6.97 -5.28
CA PHE A 46 -5.48 -6.36 -4.12
C PHE A 46 -5.69 -4.86 -4.30
N GLY A 47 -4.72 -4.14 -4.85
CA GLY A 47 -4.83 -2.71 -5.18
C GLY A 47 -5.96 -2.45 -6.18
N TRP A 48 -6.04 -3.26 -7.24
CA TRP A 48 -7.15 -3.21 -8.19
C TRP A 48 -8.50 -3.46 -7.52
N HIS A 49 -8.59 -4.48 -6.67
CA HIS A 49 -9.82 -4.82 -5.96
C HIS A 49 -10.29 -3.69 -5.03
N LEU A 50 -9.37 -3.04 -4.30
CA LEU A 50 -9.68 -1.92 -3.43
C LEU A 50 -10.20 -0.71 -4.22
N VAL A 51 -9.53 -0.30 -5.30
CA VAL A 51 -9.94 0.86 -6.11
C VAL A 51 -11.26 0.59 -6.84
N ALA A 52 -11.43 -0.59 -7.43
CA ALA A 52 -12.66 -0.96 -8.14
C ALA A 52 -13.89 -1.07 -7.22
N SER A 53 -13.68 -1.25 -5.91
CA SER A 53 -14.77 -1.32 -4.93
C SER A 53 -15.31 0.06 -4.49
N ILE A 54 -14.64 1.15 -4.89
CA ILE A 54 -15.00 2.52 -4.53
C ILE A 54 -15.85 3.13 -5.65
N GLY A 55 -17.04 3.61 -5.32
CA GLY A 55 -17.98 4.18 -6.28
C GLY A 55 -17.48 5.50 -6.89
N GLY A 56 -17.88 5.79 -8.13
CA GLY A 56 -17.39 6.95 -8.90
C GLY A 56 -17.64 8.33 -8.25
N ALA A 57 -18.50 8.41 -7.24
CA ALA A 57 -18.75 9.64 -6.48
C ALA A 57 -17.57 10.06 -5.58
N ASP A 58 -16.75 9.11 -5.11
CA ASP A 58 -15.66 9.36 -4.14
C ASP A 58 -14.26 9.38 -4.81
N MET A 59 -14.18 9.38 -6.15
CA MET A 59 -12.91 9.29 -6.89
C MET A 59 -11.84 10.34 -6.51
N PRO A 60 -12.18 11.62 -6.24
CA PRO A 60 -11.17 12.61 -5.81
C PRO A 60 -10.47 12.22 -4.51
N VAL A 61 -11.20 11.58 -3.60
CA VAL A 61 -10.70 11.10 -2.30
C VAL A 61 -9.74 9.93 -2.51
N VAL A 62 -10.04 9.00 -3.40
CA VAL A 62 -9.16 7.86 -3.70
C VAL A 62 -7.82 8.30 -4.29
N VAL A 63 -7.83 9.29 -5.17
CA VAL A 63 -6.60 9.84 -5.77
C VAL A 63 -5.73 10.49 -4.69
N SER A 64 -6.34 11.23 -3.75
CA SER A 64 -5.61 11.80 -2.60
C SER A 64 -4.99 10.74 -1.68
N MET A 65 -5.72 9.63 -1.45
CA MET A 65 -5.23 8.49 -0.66
C MET A 65 -4.01 7.84 -1.33
N LEU A 66 -4.10 7.57 -2.63
CA LEU A 66 -3.02 6.94 -3.40
C LEU A 66 -1.78 7.84 -3.45
N ASN A 67 -1.95 9.17 -3.52
CA ASN A 67 -0.86 10.13 -3.43
C ASN A 67 -0.14 10.13 -2.06
N SER A 68 -0.87 9.88 -0.96
CA SER A 68 -0.20 9.69 0.34
C SER A 68 0.57 8.38 0.36
N TYR A 69 -0.03 7.28 -0.10
CA TYR A 69 0.62 5.96 -0.12
C TYR A 69 1.91 5.93 -0.95
N SER A 70 1.98 6.62 -2.08
CA SER A 70 3.21 6.73 -2.88
C SER A 70 4.32 7.46 -2.13
N GLY A 71 3.99 8.49 -1.32
CA GLY A 71 4.95 9.19 -0.47
C GLY A 71 5.54 8.30 0.63
N TRP A 72 4.70 7.54 1.34
CA TRP A 72 5.17 6.58 2.35
C TRP A 72 6.01 5.45 1.73
N ALA A 73 5.65 4.98 0.52
CA ALA A 73 6.44 4.00 -0.22
C ALA A 73 7.82 4.56 -0.63
N ALA A 74 7.88 5.82 -1.08
CA ALA A 74 9.14 6.49 -1.42
C ALA A 74 10.05 6.68 -0.18
N ALA A 75 9.47 7.01 0.98
CA ALA A 75 10.23 7.10 2.23
C ALA A 75 10.80 5.74 2.66
N ALA A 76 10.02 4.65 2.53
CA ALA A 76 10.48 3.29 2.81
C ALA A 76 11.63 2.86 1.87
N ALA A 77 11.54 3.19 0.58
CA ALA A 77 12.64 3.00 -0.37
C ALA A 77 13.87 3.84 0.01
N GLY A 78 13.68 5.08 0.49
CA GLY A 78 14.74 5.93 1.02
C GLY A 78 15.49 5.29 2.20
N PHE A 79 14.80 4.64 3.12
CA PHE A 79 15.41 3.86 4.20
C PHE A 79 16.21 2.66 3.68
N MET A 80 15.72 1.97 2.64
CA MET A 80 16.46 0.84 2.02
C MET A 80 17.73 1.30 1.30
N LEU A 81 17.72 2.48 0.66
CA LEU A 81 18.88 3.04 -0.04
C LEU A 81 19.77 3.92 0.86
N SER A 82 19.43 4.11 2.14
CA SER A 82 20.12 5.04 3.05
C SER A 82 20.27 6.45 2.48
N ASN A 83 19.20 6.97 1.86
CA ASN A 83 19.20 8.28 1.21
C ASN A 83 18.24 9.26 1.91
N ASP A 84 18.81 10.22 2.64
CA ASP A 84 18.07 11.22 3.41
C ASP A 84 17.11 12.06 2.55
N LEU A 85 17.44 12.35 1.29
CA LEU A 85 16.56 13.12 0.39
C LEU A 85 15.26 12.36 0.13
N LEU A 86 15.32 11.06 -0.14
CA LEU A 86 14.13 10.23 -0.40
C LEU A 86 13.29 10.04 0.86
N ILE A 87 13.94 9.95 2.03
CA ILE A 87 13.27 9.85 3.33
C ILE A 87 12.47 11.14 3.61
N VAL A 88 13.12 12.30 3.51
CA VAL A 88 12.49 13.60 3.83
C VAL A 88 11.42 13.97 2.81
N THR A 89 11.69 13.81 1.51
CA THR A 89 10.72 14.13 0.46
C THR A 89 9.51 13.18 0.47
N GLY A 90 9.74 11.89 0.71
CA GLY A 90 8.67 10.90 0.84
C GLY A 90 7.78 11.15 2.05
N ALA A 91 8.37 11.47 3.22
CA ALA A 91 7.62 11.81 4.42
C ALA A 91 6.80 13.10 4.26
N LEU A 92 7.33 14.09 3.53
CA LEU A 92 6.65 15.35 3.26
C LEU A 92 5.44 15.18 2.31
N VAL A 93 5.59 14.41 1.23
CA VAL A 93 4.47 14.06 0.34
C VAL A 93 3.44 13.20 1.06
N GLY A 94 3.88 12.21 1.85
CA GLY A 94 3.01 11.30 2.59
C GLY A 94 2.09 12.04 3.58
N SER A 95 2.66 12.93 4.39
CA SER A 95 1.92 13.76 5.36
C SER A 95 1.00 14.79 4.70
N SER A 96 1.43 15.39 3.59
CA SER A 96 0.61 16.31 2.79
C SER A 96 -0.59 15.62 2.14
N GLY A 97 -0.43 14.37 1.68
CA GLY A 97 -1.51 13.56 1.13
C GLY A 97 -2.61 13.22 2.14
N LEU A 98 -2.24 12.90 3.39
CA LEU A 98 -3.19 12.70 4.50
C LEU A 98 -3.96 13.97 4.86
N SER A 99 -3.28 15.12 4.77
CA SER A 99 -3.90 16.43 4.99
C SER A 99 -4.85 16.83 3.86
N PHE A 100 -4.47 16.57 2.60
CA PHE A 100 -5.31 16.84 1.42
C PHE A 100 -6.55 15.94 1.39
N LEU A 101 -6.39 14.67 1.77
CA LEU A 101 -7.51 13.76 2.01
C LEU A 101 -8.51 14.34 3.04
N THR A 102 -7.99 14.81 4.18
CA THR A 102 -8.81 15.38 5.25
C THR A 102 -9.54 16.64 4.78
N LEU A 103 -8.92 17.44 3.91
CA LEU A 103 -9.53 18.63 3.32
C LEU A 103 -10.65 18.28 2.31
N CYS A 104 -10.47 17.21 1.54
CA CYS A 104 -11.41 16.77 0.50
C CYS A 104 -12.67 16.10 1.10
N VAL A 105 -12.55 15.41 2.24
CA VAL A 105 -13.68 14.79 2.97
C VAL A 105 -14.44 15.80 3.85
N ARG A 106 -13.85 16.98 4.09
CA ARG A 106 -14.45 18.05 4.92
C ARG A 106 -15.14 19.14 4.11
N ARG A 107 -15.33 18.93 2.80
CA ARG A 107 -16.10 19.81 1.91
C ARG A 107 -17.28 19.08 1.30
#